data_AF-A0A941EYT8-F1
#
_entry.id   AF-A0A941EYT8-F1
#
_cell.length_a   1.000
_cell.length_b   1.000
_cell.length_c   1.000
_cell.angle_alpha   90.00
_cell.angle_beta   90.00
_cell.angle_gamma   90.00
#
_symmetry.space_group_name_H-M   'P 1'
#
loop_
_entity.id
_entity.type
_entity.pdbx_description
1 polymer ?
#
loop_
_entity_poly.entity_id
_entity_poly.type
_entity_poly.pdbx_seq_one_letter_code
_entity_poly.pdbx_strand_id
1 'polypeptide(L)'
;AQVMADGLSVVLSDPAVRSVLVNVFGGITACDAVADGIVRALDAVRPTKPLVVRLDGNNAARGRAVLEARAHPLVEQATTMDGAAGRAARLATTT
;
A
#
# COMPACT_ATOMS: atom_id res chain seq x y z
N ALA A 1 -2.68 13.00 -1.52
CA ALA A 1 -1.83 12.70 -0.35
C ALA A 1 -2.66 12.62 0.93
N GLN A 2 -3.36 13.70 1.32
CA GLN A 2 -4.17 13.73 2.56
C GLN A 2 -5.11 12.52 2.70
N VAL A 3 -5.91 12.24 1.66
CA VAL A 3 -6.84 11.09 1.65
C VAL A 3 -6.15 9.74 1.92
N MET A 4 -4.93 9.54 1.41
CA MET A 4 -4.20 8.28 1.64
C MET A 4 -3.66 8.20 3.07
N ALA A 5 -3.16 9.32 3.60
CA ALA A 5 -2.69 9.40 4.99
C ALA A 5 -3.85 9.18 5.97
N ASP A 6 -5.00 9.82 5.74
CA ASP A 6 -6.18 9.68 6.58
C ASP A 6 -6.69 8.23 6.55
N GLY A 7 -6.82 7.64 5.36
CA GLY A 7 -7.26 6.25 5.22
C GLY A 7 -6.33 5.27 5.92
N LEU A 8 -5.02 5.43 5.77
CA LEU A 8 -4.04 4.59 6.44
C LEU A 8 -4.06 4.80 7.96
N SER A 9 -4.19 6.04 8.42
CA SER A 9 -4.28 6.37 9.85
C SER A 9 -5.52 5.75 10.50
N VAL A 10 -6.67 5.77 9.82
CA VAL A 10 -7.90 5.15 10.33
C VAL A 10 -7.72 3.64 10.46
N VAL A 11 -7.23 2.96 9.42
CA VAL A 11 -7.02 1.51 9.44
C VAL A 11 -6.00 1.12 10.51
N LEU A 12 -4.87 1.82 10.61
CA LEU A 12 -3.81 1.49 11.58
C LEU A 12 -4.14 1.88 13.02
N SER A 13 -5.22 2.64 13.25
CA SER A 13 -5.67 2.99 14.61
C SER A 13 -6.32 1.80 15.32
N ASP A 14 -6.79 0.79 14.58
CA ASP A 14 -7.38 -0.42 15.14
C ASP A 14 -6.27 -1.38 15.63
N PRO A 15 -6.21 -1.72 16.94
CA PRO A 15 -5.19 -2.61 17.49
C PRO A 15 -5.31 -4.05 16.96
N ALA A 16 -6.45 -4.46 16.40
CA ALA A 16 -6.63 -5.78 15.79
C ALA A 16 -5.94 -5.90 14.42
N VAL A 17 -5.56 -4.78 13.79
CA VAL A 17 -4.90 -4.79 12.48
C VAL A 17 -3.47 -5.32 12.60
N ARG A 18 -3.21 -6.40 11.85
CA ARG A 18 -1.91 -7.07 11.78
C ARG A 18 -1.16 -6.77 10.48
N SER A 19 -1.88 -6.52 9.39
CA SER A 19 -1.32 -6.12 8.09
C SER A 19 -2.35 -5.30 7.31
N VAL A 20 -1.90 -4.53 6.32
CA VAL A 20 -2.78 -3.70 5.47
C VAL A 20 -2.58 -4.09 4.00
N LEU A 21 -3.68 -4.25 3.27
CA LEU A 21 -3.66 -4.42 1.81
C LEU A 21 -4.18 -3.14 1.15
N VAL A 22 -3.30 -2.45 0.41
CA VAL A 22 -3.67 -1.34 -0.47
C VAL A 22 -3.82 -1.87 -1.89
N ASN A 23 -5.07 -2.08 -2.32
CA ASN A 23 -5.39 -2.56 -3.66
C ASN A 23 -6.02 -1.42 -4.48
N VAL A 24 -5.37 -1.01 -5.56
CA VAL A 24 -5.79 0.12 -6.39
C VAL A 24 -5.84 -0.29 -7.85
N PHE A 25 -6.98 -0.04 -8.48
CA PHE A 25 -7.16 -0.12 -9.92
C PHE A 25 -7.25 1.31 -10.48
N GLY A 26 -6.17 1.77 -11.11
CA GLY A 26 -6.08 3.07 -11.74
C GLY A 26 -6.95 3.14 -13.00
N GLY A 27 -7.89 4.08 -13.00
CA GLY A 27 -8.68 4.46 -14.17
C GLY A 27 -8.43 5.93 -14.48
N ILE A 28 -9.34 6.80 -14.01
CA ILE A 28 -9.19 8.26 -14.09
C ILE A 28 -7.98 8.72 -13.25
N THR A 29 -7.91 8.27 -11.98
CA THR A 29 -6.74 8.52 -11.14
C THR A 29 -5.64 7.53 -11.52
N ALA A 30 -4.52 8.06 -11.99
CA ALA A 30 -3.36 7.27 -12.39
C ALA A 30 -2.61 6.68 -11.18
N CYS A 31 -2.08 5.48 -11.32
CA CYS A 31 -1.43 4.75 -10.23
C CYS A 31 -0.13 5.40 -9.73
N ASP A 32 0.54 6.22 -10.55
CA ASP A 32 1.70 7.01 -10.14
C ASP A 32 1.31 8.09 -9.12
N ALA A 33 0.22 8.82 -9.35
CA ALA A 33 -0.30 9.78 -8.39
C ALA A 33 -0.72 9.11 -7.07
N VAL A 34 -1.25 7.87 -7.14
CA VAL A 34 -1.59 7.09 -5.95
C VAL A 34 -0.33 6.62 -5.22
N ALA A 35 0.69 6.14 -5.93
CA ALA A 35 1.96 5.73 -5.36
C ALA A 35 2.65 6.90 -4.64
N ASP A 36 2.68 8.10 -5.23
CA ASP A 36 3.17 9.31 -4.58
C ASP A 36 2.39 9.63 -3.30
N GLY A 37 1.07 9.41 -3.34
CA GLY A 37 0.20 9.54 -2.18
C GLY A 37 0.57 8.57 -1.05
N ILE A 38 0.88 7.31 -1.39
CA ILE A 38 1.32 6.28 -0.44
C ILE A 38 2.67 6.69 0.16
N VAL A 39 3.67 7.06 -0.66
CA VAL A 39 5.00 7.47 -0.18
C VAL A 39 4.89 8.59 0.85
N ARG A 40 4.11 9.64 0.55
CA ARG A 40 3.89 10.77 1.48
C ARG A 40 3.15 10.34 2.76
N ALA A 41 2.20 9.40 2.64
CA ALA A 41 1.45 8.88 3.78
C ALA A 41 2.34 8.06 4.73
N LEU A 42 3.31 7.31 4.20
CA LEU A 42 4.25 6.54 5.02
C LEU A 42 5.06 7.45 5.96
N ASP A 43 5.47 8.63 5.49
CA ASP A 43 6.25 9.58 6.29
C ASP A 43 5.38 10.29 7.35
N ALA A 44 4.11 10.54 7.03
CA ALA A 44 3.16 11.18 7.94
C ALA A 44 2.66 10.24 9.05
N VAL A 45 2.28 9.02 8.68
CA VAL A 45 1.62 8.06 9.59
C VAL A 45 2.63 7.19 10.35
N ARG A 46 3.85 7.02 9.82
CA ARG A 46 4.92 6.16 10.39
C ARG A 46 4.38 4.77 10.79
N PRO A 47 3.90 3.99 9.81
CA PRO A 47 3.25 2.72 10.08
C PRO A 47 4.20 1.74 10.80
N THR A 48 3.62 0.92 11.68
CA THR A 48 4.32 -0.15 12.41
C THR A 48 3.92 -1.56 11.94
N LYS A 49 2.96 -1.65 11.00
CA LYS A 49 2.42 -2.90 10.45
C LYS A 49 2.84 -3.02 8.99
N PRO A 50 3.02 -4.25 8.45
CA PRO A 50 3.35 -4.44 7.04
C PRO A 50 2.19 -4.05 6.12
N LEU A 51 2.54 -3.48 4.98
CA LEU A 51 1.64 -3.06 3.90
C LEU A 51 1.95 -3.89 2.66
N VAL A 52 0.92 -4.52 2.09
CA VAL A 52 0.98 -5.12 0.76
C VAL A 52 0.27 -4.17 -0.20
N VAL A 53 0.94 -3.79 -1.30
CA VAL A 53 0.41 -2.84 -2.28
C VAL A 53 0.29 -3.52 -3.63
N ARG A 54 -0.91 -3.44 -4.23
CA ARG A 54 -1.15 -3.86 -5.61
C ARG A 54 -1.69 -2.67 -6.41
N LEU A 55 -0.92 -2.27 -7.42
CA LEU A 55 -1.28 -1.23 -8.38
C LEU A 55 -1.48 -1.86 -9.75
N ASP A 56 -2.66 -1.64 -10.33
CA ASP A 56 -3.02 -2.10 -11.66
C ASP A 56 -3.80 -1.02 -12.42
N GLY A 57 -3.81 -1.06 -13.76
CA GLY A 57 -4.45 -0.05 -14.60
C GLY A 57 -3.53 1.10 -15.03
N ASN A 58 -4.09 2.31 -15.18
CA ASN A 58 -3.41 3.46 -15.78
C ASN A 58 -2.11 3.83 -15.02
N ASN A 59 -0.97 3.92 -15.73
CA ASN A 59 0.37 4.18 -15.19
C ASN A 59 0.83 3.23 -14.06
N ALA A 60 0.29 2.01 -13.97
CA ALA A 60 0.64 1.07 -12.91
C ALA A 60 2.15 0.75 -12.85
N ALA A 61 2.81 0.59 -14.00
CA ALA A 61 4.26 0.35 -14.04
C ALA A 61 5.07 1.48 -13.40
N ARG A 62 4.68 2.74 -13.68
CA ARG A 62 5.33 3.91 -13.07
C ARG A 62 5.04 4.00 -11.57
N GLY A 63 3.80 3.75 -11.15
CA GLY A 63 3.45 3.71 -9.74
C GLY A 63 4.25 2.65 -8.96
N ARG A 64 4.45 1.47 -9.55
CA ARG A 64 5.31 0.43 -8.95
C ARG A 64 6.76 0.89 -8.83
N ALA A 65 7.32 1.51 -9.87
CA ALA A 65 8.67 2.05 -9.83
C ALA A 65 8.87 3.12 -8.73
N VAL A 66 7.85 3.96 -8.47
CA VAL A 66 7.87 4.93 -7.36
C VAL A 66 7.99 4.22 -6.01
N LEU A 67 7.22 3.15 -5.80
CA LEU A 67 7.27 2.36 -4.57
C LEU A 67 8.59 1.58 -4.43
N GLU A 68 9.13 1.04 -5.54
CA GLU A 68 10.45 0.38 -5.57
C GLU A 68 11.55 1.37 -5.18
N ALA A 69 11.55 2.57 -5.75
CA ALA A 69 12.53 3.61 -5.43
C ALA A 69 12.46 4.06 -3.97
N ARG A 70 11.27 4.07 -3.36
CA ARG A 70 11.12 4.39 -1.93
C ARG A 70 11.68 3.31 -1.01
N ALA A 71 11.72 2.05 -1.48
CA ALA A 71 12.29 0.89 -0.80
C ALA A 71 11.94 0.81 0.70
N HIS A 72 10.68 1.07 1.05
CA HIS A 72 10.27 1.09 2.46
C HIS A 72 10.20 -0.35 3.00
N PRO A 73 10.83 -0.67 4.14
CA PRO A 73 10.98 -2.05 4.63
C PRO A 73 9.65 -2.74 4.97
N LEU A 74 8.61 -1.96 5.30
CA LEU A 74 7.27 -2.49 5.58
C LEU A 74 6.38 -2.60 4.34
N VAL A 75 6.83 -2.18 3.16
CA VAL A 75 6.00 -2.15 1.95
C VAL A 75 6.43 -3.27 1.00
N GLU A 76 5.50 -4.16 0.71
CA GLU A 76 5.67 -5.23 -0.28
C GLU A 76 4.74 -5.01 -1.46
N GLN A 77 5.24 -5.19 -2.67
CA GLN A 77 4.43 -5.08 -3.88
C GLN A 77 3.94 -6.44 -4.35
N ALA A 78 2.71 -6.47 -4.86
CA ALA A 78 2.11 -7.64 -5.47
C ALA A 78 1.55 -7.30 -6.85
N THR A 79 1.66 -8.24 -7.79
CA THR A 79 1.24 -8.06 -9.19
C THR A 79 -0.17 -8.56 -9.46
N THR A 80 -0.67 -9.51 -8.66
CA THR A 80 -2.02 -10.08 -8.79
C THR A 80 -2.84 -9.84 -7.53
N MET A 81 -4.17 -9.79 -7.68
CA MET A 81 -5.08 -9.64 -6.54
C MET A 81 -4.93 -10.81 -5.55
N ASP A 82 -4.92 -12.05 -6.05
CA ASP A 82 -4.78 -13.25 -5.23
C ASP A 82 -3.43 -13.29 -4.50
N GLY A 83 -2.36 -12.90 -5.18
CA GLY A 83 -1.02 -12.79 -4.59
C GLY A 83 -0.99 -11.76 -3.46
N ALA A 84 -1.62 -10.61 -3.67
CA ALA A 84 -1.69 -9.53 -2.70
C ALA A 84 -2.50 -9.95 -1.45
N ALA A 85 -3.69 -10.50 -1.65
CA ALA A 85 -4.55 -10.99 -0.59
C ALA A 85 -3.89 -12.12 0.21
N GLY A 86 -3.34 -13.12 -0.48
CA GLY A 86 -2.65 -14.23 0.16
C GLY A 86 -1.42 -13.77 0.96
N ARG A 87 -0.67 -12.78 0.47
CA ARG A 87 0.48 -12.24 1.21
C ARG A 87 0.04 -11.44 2.43
N ALA A 88 -0.96 -10.57 2.31
CA ALA A 88 -1.48 -9.81 3.43
C ALA A 88 -2.02 -10.73 4.54
N ALA A 89 -2.74 -11.79 4.18
CA ALA A 89 -3.23 -12.80 5.11
C ALA A 89 -2.10 -13.54 5.84
N ARG A 90 -1.04 -13.97 5.13
CA ARG A 90 0.14 -14.60 5.76
C ARG A 90 0.86 -13.67 6.73
N LEU A 91 1.00 -12.40 6.37
CA LEU A 91 1.61 -11.39 7.23
C LEU A 91 0.75 -11.13 8.49
N ALA A 92 -0.57 -11.26 8.39
CA ALA A 92 -1.46 -11.10 9.52
C ALA A 92 -1.35 -12.23 10.55
N THR A 93 -1.00 -13.45 10.12
CA THR A 93 -0.90 -14.64 10.97
C THR A 93 0.50 -14.93 11.48
N THR A 94 1.53 -14.26 10.96
CA THR A 94 2.89 -14.41 11.44
C THR A 94 3.03 -13.59 12.73
N THR A 95 3.25 -14.29 13.86
CA THR A 95 3.34 -13.70 15.21
C THR A 95 4.59 -12.87 15.37
#